data_AF-X1I8H8-F1
#
_entry.id   AF-X1I8H8-F1
#
_cell.length_a   1.000
_cell.length_b   1.000
_cell.length_c   1.000
_cell.angle_alpha   90.00
_cell.angle_beta   90.00
_cell.angle_gamma   90.00
#
_symmetry.space_group_name_H-M   'P 1'
#
loop_
_entity.id
_entity.type
_entity.pdbx_description
1 polymer ?
#
loop_
_entity_poly.entity_id
_entity_poly.type
_entity_poly.pdbx_seq_one_letter_code
_entity_poly.pdbx_strand_id
1 'polypeptide(L)'
;MTIFYIDLQTAGKGFAQFYQECRESIRFIRGVPVEILPTPSSELEVRFENISEGKVERETFDLVTLSVGIAPRKDSWDLARILGTNLADY
;
A
#
# COMPACT_ATOMS: atom_id res chain seq x y z
N MET A 1 -10.84 5.95 8.85
CA MET A 1 -9.68 5.70 7.97
C MET A 1 -9.70 4.25 7.54
N THR A 2 -9.43 3.96 6.27
CA THR A 2 -9.42 2.60 5.72
C THR A 2 -8.04 2.28 5.16
N ILE A 3 -7.49 1.12 5.54
CA ILE A 3 -6.22 0.60 5.03
C ILE A 3 -6.51 -0.66 4.22
N PHE A 4 -6.17 -0.61 2.93
CA PHE A 4 -6.17 -1.77 2.04
C PHE A 4 -4.82 -2.47 2.12
N TYR A 5 -4.82 -3.79 2.28
CA TYR A 5 -3.59 -4.58 2.39
C TYR A 5 -3.76 -5.99 1.81
N ILE A 6 -2.67 -6.59 1.35
CA ILE A 6 -2.64 -8.01 0.95
C ILE A 6 -2.25 -8.86 2.17
N ASP A 7 -1.07 -8.56 2.71
CA ASP A 7 -0.53 -9.18 3.92
C ASP A 7 0.14 -8.10 4.79
N LEU A 8 -0.11 -8.16 6.10
CA LEU A 8 0.55 -7.29 7.06
C LEU A 8 1.88 -7.91 7.48
N GLN A 9 2.98 -7.28 7.10
CA GLN A 9 4.31 -7.70 7.53
C GLN A 9 4.59 -7.19 8.94
N THR A 10 4.48 -8.07 9.94
CA THR A 10 4.74 -7.73 11.34
C THR A 10 6.23 -7.91 11.64
N ALA A 11 7.07 -6.96 11.23
CA ALA A 11 8.49 -6.98 11.53
C ALA A 11 8.77 -6.35 12.90
N GLY A 12 9.35 -7.13 13.82
CA GLY A 12 9.85 -6.64 15.12
C GLY A 12 8.93 -6.86 16.33
N LYS A 13 9.49 -6.72 17.53
CA LYS A 13 8.76 -6.83 18.80
C LYS A 13 7.80 -5.65 18.98
N GLY A 14 6.56 -5.91 19.39
CA GLY A 14 5.56 -4.87 19.71
C GLY A 14 4.58 -4.55 18.58
N PHE A 15 4.85 -4.95 17.33
CA PHE A 15 3.98 -4.64 16.20
C PHE A 15 2.59 -5.26 16.33
N ALA A 16 2.50 -6.51 16.81
CA ALA A 16 1.22 -7.18 17.00
C ALA A 16 0.29 -6.44 17.97
N GLN A 17 0.85 -5.87 19.04
CA GLN A 17 0.08 -5.09 20.02
C GLN A 17 -0.40 -3.77 19.40
N PHE A 18 0.50 -3.04 18.73
CA PHE A 18 0.15 -1.81 18.01
C PHE A 18 -0.96 -2.05 16.96
N TYR A 19 -0.89 -3.15 16.22
CA TYR A 19 -1.93 -3.53 15.27
C TYR A 19 -3.28 -3.72 15.96
N GLN A 20 -3.34 -4.44 17.09
CA GLN A 20 -4.60 -4.65 17.81
C GLN A 20 -5.19 -3.33 18.30
N GLU A 21 -4.38 -2.43 18.86
CA GLU A 21 -4.82 -1.10 19.28
C GLU A 21 -5.38 -0.28 18.09
N CYS A 22 -4.73 -0.36 16.93
CA CYS A 22 -5.17 0.32 15.71
C CYS A 22 -6.49 -0.24 15.15
N ARG A 23 -6.76 -1.55 15.28
CA ARG A 23 -7.98 -2.17 14.76
C ARG A 23 -9.25 -1.63 15.41
N GLU A 24 -9.16 -1.03 16.60
CA GLU A 24 -10.31 -0.42 17.26
C GLU A 24 -10.77 0.88 16.59
N SER A 25 -9.88 1.56 15.85
CA SER A 25 -10.17 2.87 15.24
C SER A 25 -9.98 2.92 13.72
N ILE A 26 -9.32 1.93 13.13
CA ILE A 26 -8.99 1.87 11.71
C ILE A 26 -9.62 0.63 11.07
N ARG A 27 -10.30 0.82 9.93
CA ARG A 27 -10.84 -0.29 9.14
C ARG A 27 -9.74 -0.89 8.27
N PHE A 28 -9.48 -2.17 8.45
CA PHE A 28 -8.52 -2.93 7.63
C PHE A 28 -9.28 -3.81 6.65
N ILE A 29 -9.05 -3.59 5.35
CA ILE A 29 -9.64 -4.40 4.28
C ILE A 29 -8.53 -5.21 3.63
N ARG A 30 -8.65 -6.53 3.71
CA ARG A 30 -7.75 -7.43 2.98
C ARG A 30 -8.16 -7.43 1.51
N GLY A 31 -7.46 -6.68 0.70
CA GLY A 31 -7.83 -6.45 -0.68
C GLY A 31 -6.82 -5.65 -1.48
N VAL A 32 -6.92 -5.76 -2.81
CA VAL A 32 -6.05 -5.07 -3.76
C VAL A 32 -6.84 -3.97 -4.46
N PRO A 33 -6.52 -2.69 -4.22
CA PRO A 33 -7.01 -1.60 -5.04
C PRO A 33 -6.54 -1.79 -6.49
N VAL A 34 -7.49 -1.79 -7.41
CA VAL A 34 -7.26 -1.99 -8.85
C VAL A 34 -7.23 -0.66 -9.59
N GLU A 35 -8.09 0.27 -9.19
CA GLU A 35 -8.31 1.53 -9.90
C GLU A 35 -8.81 2.60 -8.93
N ILE A 36 -8.40 3.85 -9.18
CA ILE A 36 -8.87 5.03 -8.44
C ILE A 36 -9.32 6.06 -9.49
N LEU A 37 -10.59 6.45 -9.45
CA LEU A 37 -11.19 7.38 -10.40
C LEU A 37 -11.80 8.59 -9.66
N PRO A 38 -11.64 9.83 -10.18
CA PRO A 38 -12.35 10.97 -9.64
C PRO A 38 -13.85 10.88 -9.96
N THR A 39 -14.68 11.27 -9.00
CA THR A 39 -16.13 11.37 -9.19
C THR A 39 -16.54 12.81 -9.55
N PRO A 40 -17.76 13.03 -10.08
CA PRO A 40 -18.30 14.37 -10.27
C PRO A 40 -18.45 15.18 -8.96
N SER A 41 -18.53 14.50 -7.81
CA SER A 41 -18.61 15.10 -6.48
C SER A 41 -17.25 15.51 -5.89
N SER A 42 -16.15 15.40 -6.66
CA SER A 42 -14.77 15.66 -6.21
C SER A 42 -14.25 14.66 -5.16
N GLU A 43 -14.92 13.52 -5.02
CA GLU A 43 -14.42 12.36 -4.25
C GLU A 43 -13.61 11.44 -5.18
N LEU A 44 -12.95 10.45 -4.58
CA LEU A 44 -12.21 9.40 -5.28
C LEU A 44 -12.94 8.07 -5.10
N GLU A 45 -13.43 7.48 -6.18
CA GLU A 45 -13.94 6.10 -6.18
C GLU A 45 -12.76 5.15 -6.28
N VAL A 46 -12.62 4.27 -5.29
CA VAL A 46 -11.62 3.20 -5.27
C VAL A 46 -12.32 1.88 -5.59
N ARG A 47 -11.90 1.24 -6.69
CA ARG A 47 -12.30 -0.13 -7.03
C ARG A 47 -11.27 -1.10 -6.50
N PHE A 48 -11.69 -2.07 -5.69
CA PHE A 48 -10.78 -3.05 -5.08
C PHE A 48 -11.38 -4.45 -5.05
N GLU A 49 -10.52 -5.46 -5.06
CA GLU A 49 -10.92 -6.85 -4.77
C GLU A 49 -10.90 -7.07 -3.26
N ASN A 50 -12.02 -7.43 -2.66
CA ASN A 50 -12.10 -7.90 -1.28
C ASN A 50 -11.79 -9.41 -1.27
N ILE A 51 -10.57 -9.75 -0.86
CA ILE A 51 -10.08 -11.14 -0.86
C ILE A 51 -10.86 -11.98 0.17
N SER A 52 -11.30 -11.37 1.27
CA SER A 52 -12.06 -12.08 2.30
C SER A 52 -13.46 -12.48 1.82
N GLU A 53 -14.07 -11.70 0.94
CA GLU A 53 -15.42 -11.95 0.41
C GLU A 53 -15.43 -12.52 -1.01
N GLY A 54 -14.28 -12.50 -1.70
CA GLY A 54 -14.13 -12.97 -3.08
C GLY A 54 -14.90 -12.13 -4.11
N LYS A 55 -15.03 -10.82 -3.87
CA LYS A 55 -15.83 -9.91 -4.70
C LYS A 55 -15.09 -8.60 -4.99
N VAL A 56 -15.49 -7.95 -6.08
CA VAL A 56 -15.03 -6.61 -6.42
C VAL A 56 -16.01 -5.59 -5.86
N GLU A 57 -15.49 -4.65 -5.09
CA GLU A 57 -16.24 -3.57 -4.45
C GLU A 57 -15.79 -2.20 -4.95
N ARG A 58 -16.64 -1.20 -4.73
CA ARG A 58 -16.38 0.20 -5.00
C ARG A 58 -16.77 1.02 -3.78
N GLU A 59 -15.87 1.90 -3.35
CA GLU A 59 -16.13 2.81 -2.24
C GLU A 59 -15.51 4.18 -2.53
N THR A 60 -16.18 5.25 -2.09
CA THR A 60 -15.71 6.62 -2.27
C THR A 60 -14.94 7.12 -1.05
N PHE A 61 -13.91 7.93 -1.30
CA PHE A 61 -13.05 8.54 -0.28
C PHE A 61 -12.72 9.99 -0.65
N ASP A 62 -12.63 10.87 0.35
CA ASP A 62 -12.20 12.26 0.13
C ASP A 62 -10.70 12.37 -0.21
N LEU A 63 -9.89 11.42 0.25
CA LEU A 63 -8.44 11.40 0.05
C LEU A 63 -7.92 9.97 0.01
N VAL A 64 -7.03 9.68 -0.95
CA VAL A 64 -6.30 8.42 -1.02
C VAL A 64 -4.80 8.66 -0.89
N THR A 65 -4.16 7.94 0.03
CA THR A 65 -2.70 7.95 0.21
C THR A 65 -2.11 6.65 -0.34
N LEU A 66 -1.11 6.77 -1.21
CA LEU A 66 -0.38 5.61 -1.73
C LEU A 66 0.82 5.30 -0.83
N SER A 67 0.81 4.14 -0.19
CA SER A 67 1.97 3.62 0.56
C SER A 67 3.00 3.04 -0.42
N VAL A 68 3.73 3.92 -1.11
CA VAL A 68 4.72 3.54 -2.12
C VAL A 68 5.92 2.81 -1.50
N GLY A 69 6.44 1.83 -2.23
CA GLY A 69 7.64 1.10 -1.85
C GLY A 69 8.92 1.95 -1.96
N ILE A 70 10.02 1.40 -1.46
CA ILE A 70 11.35 2.00 -1.59
C ILE A 70 11.98 1.49 -2.88
N ALA A 71 12.53 2.39 -3.68
CA ALA A 71 13.33 2.07 -4.86
C ALA A 71 14.73 2.69 -4.72
N PRO A 72 15.77 2.10 -5.34
CA PRO A 72 17.09 2.72 -5.45
C PRO A 72 16.99 4.12 -6.06
N ARG A 73 17.95 4.98 -5.72
CA ARG A 73 18.02 6.31 -6.32
C ARG A 73 18.34 6.19 -7.82
N LYS A 74 17.92 7.20 -8.59
CA LYS A 74 18.17 7.24 -10.04
C LYS A 74 19.65 7.17 -10.40
N ASP A 75 20.52 7.72 -9.55
CA ASP A 75 21.98 7.77 -9.70
C ASP A 75 22.71 6.54 -9.13
N SER A 76 21.98 5.57 -8.54
CA SER A 76 22.60 4.36 -7.98
C SER A 76 23.34 3.53 -9.03
N TRP A 77 22.93 3.59 -10.32
CA TRP A 77 23.62 2.94 -11.44
C TRP A 77 24.99 3.55 -11.74
N ASP A 78 25.08 4.88 -11.70
CA ASP A 78 26.35 5.58 -11.93
C ASP A 78 27.32 5.31 -10.79
N LEU A 79 26.81 5.30 -9.56
CA LEU A 79 27.60 4.96 -8.37
C LEU A 79 28.11 3.51 -8.45
N ALA A 80 27.26 2.56 -8.83
CA ALA A 80 27.65 1.16 -9.01
C ALA A 80 28.75 1.00 -10.06
N ARG A 81 28.66 1.72 -11.19
CA ARG A 81 29.69 1.75 -12.23
C ARG A 81 31.02 2.32 -11.71
N ILE A 82 30.98 3.43 -10.97
CA ILE A 82 32.19 4.05 -10.38
C ILE A 82 32.86 3.10 -9.38
N LEU A 83 32.06 2.42 -8.55
CA LEU A 83 32.55 1.51 -7.52
C LEU A 83 32.93 0.12 -8.07
N GLY A 84 32.68 -0.16 -9.35
CA GLY A 84 32.92 -1.47 -9.95
C GLY A 84 32.06 -2.58 -9.36
N THR A 85 30.94 -2.24 -8.72
CA THR A 85 30.00 -3.18 -8.10
C THR A 85 28.79 -3.37 -9.00
N ASN A 86 28.22 -4.58 -9.01
CA ASN A 86 26.94 -4.78 -9.69
C ASN A 86 25.78 -4.41 -8.76
N LEU A 87 24.73 -3.79 -9.31
CA LEU A 87 23.46 -3.73 -8.59
C LEU A 87 22.85 -5.12 -8.63
N ALA A 88 22.28 -5.59 -7.51
CA ALA A 88 21.56 -6.85 -7.48
C ALA A 88 20.42 -6.80 -8.51
N ASP A 89 20.21 -7.92 -9.21
CA ASP A 89 19.20 -8.02 -10.26
C ASP A 89 17.81 -7.69 -9.69
N TYR A 90 17.07 -6.87 -10.45
CA TYR A 90 15.71 -6.42 -10.14
C TYR A 90 14.70 -7.17 -11.00
#